data_AF-A0A3B9Z561-F1
#
_entry.id   AF-A0A3B9Z561-F1
#
_cell.length_a   1.000
_cell.length_b   1.000
_cell.length_c   1.000
_cell.angle_alpha   90.00
_cell.angle_beta   90.00
_cell.angle_gamma   90.00
#
_symmetry.space_group_name_H-M   'P 1'
#
loop_
_entity.id
_entity.type
_entity.pdbx_description
1 polymer ?
#
loop_
_entity_poly.entity_id
_entity_poly.type
_entity_poly.pdbx_seq_one_letter_code
_entity_poly.pdbx_strand_id
1 'polypeptide(L)'
;MQTDIRMTPGRRSYVEEPADPQQTRNRILQATAMAIVLAYPFLDLFFGWQALLAFIPMMLMITLALGLNIVVGYAGLLDLGYAAFYAIGAYAAAFFTSPNSPLASVLPGSPFAWMQDFWVAMIMAVLVAGCAGALLGAPTLRLRGDYLALVT
;
A
#
# COMPACT_ATOMS: atom_id res chain seq x y z
N MET A 1 -45.73 61.15 -7.08
CA MET A 1 -45.96 60.29 -8.25
C MET A 1 -44.63 59.61 -8.55
N GLN A 2 -44.46 58.39 -8.03
CA GLN A 2 -43.25 57.56 -8.12
C GLN A 2 -43.14 56.94 -9.51
N THR A 3 -41.96 56.95 -10.11
CA THR A 3 -41.62 56.04 -11.20
C THR A 3 -40.32 55.34 -10.84
N ASP A 4 -40.48 54.09 -10.41
CA ASP A 4 -39.43 53.14 -10.05
C ASP A 4 -38.54 52.83 -11.26
N ILE A 5 -37.23 53.07 -11.12
CA ILE A 5 -36.20 52.65 -12.07
C ILE A 5 -35.77 51.23 -11.68
N ARG A 6 -36.27 50.22 -12.39
CA ARG A 6 -35.79 48.84 -12.23
C ARG A 6 -34.46 48.65 -12.94
N MET A 7 -33.37 48.57 -12.16
CA MET A 7 -32.10 48.02 -12.62
C MET A 7 -32.22 46.51 -12.82
N THR A 8 -32.21 46.07 -14.06
CA THR A 8 -32.09 44.67 -14.44
C THR A 8 -30.68 44.17 -14.10
N PRO A 9 -30.50 43.04 -13.39
CA PRO A 9 -29.16 42.58 -13.03
C PRO A 9 -28.44 42.07 -14.28
N GLY A 10 -27.32 42.71 -14.61
CA GLY A 10 -26.42 42.29 -15.68
C GLY A 10 -25.93 40.88 -15.42
N ARG A 11 -26.37 39.94 -16.25
CA ARG A 11 -25.90 38.55 -16.27
C ARG A 11 -24.44 38.58 -16.69
N ARG A 12 -23.52 38.45 -15.72
CA ARG A 12 -22.10 38.26 -16.00
C ARG A 12 -21.98 36.95 -16.75
N SER A 13 -21.86 37.05 -18.07
CA SER A 13 -21.41 35.95 -18.91
C SER A 13 -20.02 35.59 -18.39
N TYR A 14 -19.92 34.47 -17.68
CA TYR A 14 -18.65 33.82 -17.46
C TYR A 14 -18.13 33.52 -18.87
N VAL A 15 -17.20 34.35 -19.36
CA VAL A 15 -16.37 33.97 -20.49
C VAL A 15 -15.62 32.77 -19.95
N GLU A 16 -16.04 31.57 -20.34
CA GLU A 16 -15.30 30.36 -20.07
C GLU A 16 -13.89 30.60 -20.60
N GLU A 17 -12.94 30.76 -19.69
CA GLU A 17 -11.53 30.84 -20.06
C GLU A 17 -11.22 29.54 -20.82
N PRO A 18 -10.76 29.61 -22.09
CA PRO A 18 -10.54 28.42 -22.89
C PRO A 18 -9.57 27.53 -22.12
N ALA A 19 -10.03 26.33 -21.77
CA ALA A 19 -9.25 25.36 -21.02
C ALA A 19 -7.88 25.21 -21.67
N ASP A 20 -6.81 25.49 -20.90
CA ASP A 20 -5.43 25.43 -21.39
C ASP A 20 -5.21 24.11 -22.17
N PRO A 21 -4.86 24.17 -23.47
CA PRO A 21 -4.61 22.98 -24.28
C PRO A 21 -3.60 22.04 -23.64
N GLN A 22 -2.67 22.56 -22.84
CA GLN A 22 -1.67 21.75 -22.13
C GLN A 22 -2.29 20.95 -20.99
N GLN A 23 -3.26 21.51 -20.27
CA GLN A 23 -3.96 20.82 -19.18
C GLN A 23 -4.86 19.70 -19.72
N THR A 24 -5.52 19.92 -20.86
CA THR A 24 -6.33 18.88 -21.53
C THR A 24 -5.46 17.76 -22.08
N ARG A 25 -4.31 18.09 -22.70
CA ARG A 25 -3.32 17.10 -23.15
C ARG A 25 -2.80 16.25 -22.00
N ASN A 26 -2.43 16.86 -20.87
CA ASN A 26 -1.92 16.12 -19.71
C ASN A 26 -2.98 15.21 -19.07
N ARG A 27 -4.25 15.64 -19.02
CA ARG A 27 -5.36 14.79 -18.55
C ARG A 27 -5.60 13.60 -19.47
N ILE A 28 -5.53 13.78 -20.79
CA ILE A 28 -5.67 12.69 -21.77
C ILE A 28 -4.48 11.72 -21.66
N LEU A 29 -3.26 12.23 -21.48
CA LEU A 29 -2.08 11.41 -21.27
C LEU A 29 -2.20 10.60 -19.96
N GLN A 30 -2.64 11.22 -18.88
CA GLN A 30 -2.88 10.53 -17.59
C GLN A 30 -3.98 9.48 -17.71
N ALA A 31 -5.10 9.80 -18.36
CA ALA A 31 -6.20 8.86 -18.58
C ALA A 31 -5.77 7.66 -19.43
N THR A 32 -5.00 7.91 -20.50
CA THR A 32 -4.44 6.86 -21.37
C THR A 32 -3.45 5.99 -20.59
N ALA A 33 -2.56 6.57 -19.81
CA ALA A 33 -1.62 5.83 -18.97
C ALA A 33 -2.37 4.95 -17.95
N MET A 34 -3.42 5.47 -17.33
CA MET A 34 -4.22 4.75 -16.34
C MET A 34 -4.99 3.58 -16.97
N ALA A 35 -5.53 3.77 -18.19
CA ALA A 35 -6.17 2.71 -18.96
C ALA A 35 -5.19 1.59 -19.34
N ILE A 36 -3.95 1.93 -19.72
CA ILE A 36 -2.90 0.95 -20.03
C ILE A 36 -2.53 0.13 -18.79
N VAL A 37 -2.37 0.78 -17.62
CA VAL A 37 -2.05 0.10 -16.36
C VAL A 37 -3.16 -0.90 -15.98
N LEU A 38 -4.43 -0.51 -16.13
CA LEU A 38 -5.58 -1.40 -15.87
C LEU A 38 -5.69 -2.55 -16.88
N ALA A 39 -5.30 -2.33 -18.13
CA ALA A 39 -5.32 -3.36 -19.17
C ALA A 39 -4.14 -4.35 -19.07
N TYR A 40 -3.02 -3.94 -18.47
CA TYR A 40 -1.81 -4.75 -18.33
C TYR A 40 -2.01 -6.14 -17.68
N PRO A 41 -2.77 -6.31 -16.57
CA PRO A 41 -3.01 -7.66 -16.01
C PRO A 41 -3.71 -8.61 -16.97
N PHE A 42 -4.57 -8.08 -17.85
CA PHE A 42 -5.28 -8.88 -18.84
C PHE A 42 -4.38 -9.24 -20.03
N LEU A 43 -3.50 -8.31 -20.43
CA LEU A 43 -2.51 -8.52 -21.49
C LEU A 43 -1.46 -9.57 -21.09
N ASP A 44 -0.90 -9.49 -19.88
CA ASP A 44 0.08 -10.46 -19.38
C ASP A 44 -0.52 -11.88 -19.26
N LEU A 45 -1.79 -11.97 -18.88
CA LEU A 45 -2.53 -13.24 -18.85
C LEU A 45 -2.76 -13.82 -20.24
N PHE A 46 -3.10 -12.99 -21.23
CA PHE A 46 -3.36 -13.42 -22.61
C PHE A 46 -2.09 -13.88 -23.33
N PHE A 47 -0.98 -13.15 -23.15
CA PHE A 47 0.30 -13.45 -23.80
C PHE A 47 1.18 -14.43 -23.02
N GLY A 48 0.90 -14.66 -21.73
CA GLY A 48 1.62 -15.63 -20.89
C GLY A 48 3.07 -15.23 -20.59
N TRP A 49 3.40 -13.94 -20.64
CA TRP A 49 4.77 -13.43 -20.42
C TRP A 49 5.22 -13.51 -18.97
N GLN A 50 4.30 -13.75 -18.03
CA GLN A 50 4.59 -13.91 -16.60
C GLN A 50 5.30 -12.70 -15.99
N ALA A 51 5.19 -11.54 -16.64
CA ALA A 51 5.94 -10.36 -16.25
C ALA A 51 5.44 -9.84 -14.90
N LEU A 52 4.13 -9.96 -14.60
CA LEU A 52 3.56 -9.59 -13.31
C LEU A 52 4.22 -10.31 -12.14
N LEU A 53 4.61 -11.57 -12.30
CA LEU A 53 5.27 -12.34 -11.24
C LEU A 53 6.62 -11.74 -10.85
N ALA A 54 7.31 -11.06 -11.78
CA ALA A 54 8.55 -10.34 -11.51
C ALA A 54 8.31 -8.89 -11.07
N PHE A 55 7.31 -8.21 -11.65
CA PHE A 55 7.02 -6.81 -11.33
C PHE A 55 6.48 -6.62 -9.91
N ILE A 56 5.65 -7.53 -9.41
CA ILE A 56 5.06 -7.45 -8.05
C ILE A 56 6.16 -7.34 -6.97
N PRO A 57 7.12 -8.28 -6.85
CA PRO A 57 8.16 -8.19 -5.83
C PRO A 57 9.10 -6.99 -6.05
N MET A 58 9.33 -6.59 -7.30
CA MET A 58 10.15 -5.40 -7.61
C MET A 58 9.50 -4.12 -7.07
N MET A 59 8.20 -3.91 -7.31
CA MET A 59 7.46 -2.77 -6.79
C MET A 59 7.40 -2.76 -5.27
N LEU A 60 7.32 -3.95 -4.66
CA LEU A 60 7.37 -4.10 -3.21
C LEU A 60 8.74 -3.66 -2.67
N MET A 61 9.84 -4.13 -3.26
CA MET A 61 11.20 -3.72 -2.87
C MET A 61 11.46 -2.23 -3.08
N ILE A 62 10.91 -1.64 -4.16
CA ILE A 62 10.98 -0.18 -4.38
C ILE A 62 10.25 0.56 -3.25
N THR A 63 9.06 0.10 -2.86
CA THR A 63 8.29 0.72 -1.78
C THR A 63 9.02 0.59 -0.44
N LEU A 64 9.65 -0.56 -0.16
CA LEU A 64 10.47 -0.76 1.03
C LEU A 64 11.70 0.16 1.05
N ALA A 65 12.42 0.24 -0.08
CA ALA A 65 13.60 1.10 -0.20
C ALA A 65 13.23 2.58 -0.02
N LEU A 66 12.10 3.00 -0.57
CA LEU A 66 11.59 4.37 -0.45
C LEU A 66 11.15 4.67 0.99
N GLY A 67 10.47 3.73 1.65
CA GLY A 67 10.12 3.82 3.07
C GLY A 67 11.34 3.95 3.97
N LEU A 68 12.37 3.13 3.75
CA LEU A 68 13.63 3.22 4.49
C LEU A 68 14.35 4.55 4.24
N ASN A 69 14.39 5.03 3.00
CA ASN A 69 15.00 6.31 2.65
C ASN A 69 14.33 7.49 3.38
N ILE A 70 13.00 7.45 3.50
CA ILE A 70 12.25 8.43 4.29
C ILE A 70 12.69 8.37 5.76
N VAL A 71 12.69 7.20 6.39
CA VAL A 71 13.05 7.07 7.82
C VAL A 71 14.48 7.53 8.08
N VAL A 72 15.44 7.09 7.26
CA VAL A 72 16.85 7.49 7.39
C VAL A 72 17.02 8.99 7.12
N GLY A 73 16.32 9.54 6.13
CA GLY A 73 16.38 10.96 5.79
C GLY A 73 15.83 11.87 6.88
N TYR A 74 14.76 11.46 7.59
CA TYR A 74 14.15 12.26 8.65
C TYR A 74 14.75 12.02 10.04
N ALA A 75 15.06 10.77 10.40
CA ALA A 75 15.56 10.41 11.74
C ALA A 75 17.09 10.40 11.83
N GLY A 76 17.81 10.36 10.70
CA GLY A 76 19.27 10.29 10.65
C GLY A 76 19.86 8.96 11.14
N LEU A 77 19.02 7.96 11.43
CA LEU A 77 19.42 6.65 11.95
C LEU A 77 18.88 5.53 11.04
N LEU A 78 19.68 4.49 10.85
CA LEU A 78 19.28 3.30 10.09
C LEU A 78 18.37 2.42 10.94
N ASP A 79 17.12 2.26 10.51
CA ASP A 79 16.17 1.32 11.11
C ASP A 79 16.16 -0.01 10.34
N LEU A 80 16.87 -1.01 10.86
CA LEU A 80 16.88 -2.36 10.30
C LEU A 80 15.64 -3.17 10.69
N GLY A 81 14.89 -2.73 11.71
CA GLY A 81 13.65 -3.38 12.16
C GLY A 81 12.58 -3.37 11.07
N TYR A 82 12.56 -2.33 10.24
CA TYR A 82 11.67 -2.19 9.09
C TYR A 82 11.70 -3.42 8.15
N ALA A 83 12.88 -3.89 7.77
CA ALA A 83 13.03 -5.05 6.90
C ALA A 83 12.66 -6.37 7.61
N ALA A 84 12.93 -6.47 8.91
CA ALA A 84 12.59 -7.64 9.71
C ALA A 84 11.07 -7.83 9.82
N PHE A 85 10.31 -6.77 10.11
CA PHE A 85 8.86 -6.85 10.19
C PHE A 85 8.21 -7.13 8.83
N TYR A 86 8.75 -6.55 7.76
CA TYR A 86 8.34 -6.91 6.40
C TYR A 86 8.53 -8.40 6.12
N ALA A 87 9.71 -8.97 6.44
CA ALA A 87 10.01 -10.37 6.20
C ALA A 87 9.09 -11.32 6.97
N ILE A 88 8.79 -11.00 8.24
CA ILE A 88 7.86 -11.79 9.08
C ILE A 88 6.46 -11.82 8.44
N GLY A 89 5.93 -10.67 8.03
CA GLY A 89 4.63 -10.58 7.38
C GLY A 89 4.57 -11.28 6.03
N ALA A 90 5.59 -11.08 5.18
CA ALA A 90 5.68 -11.73 3.88
C ALA A 90 5.78 -13.25 3.99
N TYR A 91 6.57 -13.76 4.95
CA TYR A 91 6.67 -15.18 5.22
C TYR A 91 5.35 -15.76 5.73
N ALA A 92 4.67 -15.08 6.67
CA ALA A 92 3.36 -15.50 7.15
C ALA A 92 2.32 -15.55 6.02
N ALA A 93 2.27 -14.53 5.15
CA ALA A 93 1.38 -14.50 3.99
C ALA A 93 1.67 -15.64 3.00
N ALA A 94 2.95 -15.93 2.74
CA ALA A 94 3.37 -17.04 1.89
C ALA A 94 3.00 -18.40 2.52
N PHE A 95 3.15 -18.53 3.83
CA PHE A 95 2.82 -19.74 4.57
C PHE A 95 1.31 -20.05 4.53
N PHE A 96 0.44 -19.04 4.71
CA PHE A 96 -1.01 -19.23 4.65
C PHE A 96 -1.55 -19.41 3.23
N THR A 97 -0.92 -18.78 2.22
CA THR A 97 -1.36 -18.88 0.82
C THR A 97 -0.85 -20.16 0.12
N SER A 98 0.26 -20.75 0.60
CA SER A 98 0.91 -21.89 -0.07
C SER A 98 0.04 -23.15 -0.09
N PRO A 99 -0.18 -23.77 -1.28
CA PRO A 99 -0.92 -25.04 -1.42
C PRO A 99 -0.29 -26.22 -0.70
N ASN A 100 1.02 -26.17 -0.44
CA ASN A 100 1.78 -27.25 0.20
C ASN A 100 2.12 -26.93 1.66
N SER A 101 1.44 -25.96 2.28
CA SER A 101 1.71 -25.65 3.68
C SER A 101 1.34 -26.85 4.56
N PRO A 102 2.03 -27.08 5.69
CA PRO A 102 1.65 -28.10 6.65
C PRO A 102 0.21 -27.96 7.17
N LEU A 103 -0.37 -26.75 7.14
CA LEU A 103 -1.79 -26.57 7.46
C LEU A 103 -2.72 -27.06 6.35
N ALA A 104 -2.32 -26.91 5.08
CA ALA A 104 -3.08 -27.40 3.93
C ALA A 104 -2.94 -28.91 3.72
N SER A 105 -1.76 -29.48 4.00
CA SER A 105 -1.48 -30.91 3.78
C SER A 105 -1.97 -31.84 4.90
N VAL A 106 -2.26 -31.32 6.09
CA VAL A 106 -2.76 -32.14 7.20
C VAL A 106 -4.22 -32.60 6.98
N LEU A 107 -5.02 -31.94 6.12
CA LEU A 107 -6.37 -32.43 5.82
C LEU A 107 -6.85 -32.03 4.40
N PRO A 108 -6.83 -32.98 3.44
CA PRO A 108 -7.72 -32.92 2.29
C PRO A 108 -9.17 -32.91 2.80
N GLY A 109 -9.87 -31.78 2.68
CA GLY A 109 -11.24 -31.61 3.20
C GLY A 109 -11.35 -31.07 4.63
N SER A 110 -10.30 -30.45 5.18
CA SER A 110 -10.46 -29.74 6.46
C SER A 110 -11.47 -28.61 6.36
N PRO A 111 -12.19 -28.31 7.44
CA PRO A 111 -12.99 -27.10 7.55
C PRO A 111 -12.14 -25.83 7.55
N PHE A 112 -10.83 -25.85 7.27
CA PHE A 112 -9.91 -24.71 7.29
C PHE A 112 -9.37 -24.32 5.90
N ALA A 113 -9.90 -24.89 4.81
CA ALA A 113 -9.55 -24.47 3.44
C ALA A 113 -9.78 -22.97 3.17
N TRP A 114 -10.76 -22.35 3.85
CA TRP A 114 -11.01 -20.90 3.81
C TRP A 114 -9.85 -20.06 4.35
N MET A 115 -8.92 -20.63 5.12
CA MET A 115 -7.72 -19.90 5.55
C MET A 115 -6.73 -19.66 4.41
N GLN A 116 -6.88 -20.39 3.30
CA GLN A 116 -6.07 -20.21 2.10
C GLN A 116 -6.61 -19.09 1.18
N ASP A 117 -7.82 -18.59 1.47
CA ASP A 117 -8.36 -17.42 0.79
C ASP A 117 -7.48 -16.20 1.08
N PHE A 118 -7.13 -15.47 0.01
CA PHE A 118 -6.24 -14.30 0.08
C PHE A 118 -6.61 -13.32 1.20
N TRP A 119 -7.90 -13.03 1.37
CA TRP A 119 -8.38 -12.09 2.38
C TRP A 119 -8.18 -12.58 3.81
N VAL A 120 -8.42 -13.88 4.06
CA VAL A 120 -8.24 -14.48 5.39
C VAL A 120 -6.77 -14.62 5.70
N ALA A 121 -5.98 -15.10 4.73
CA ALA A 121 -4.53 -15.19 4.83
C ALA A 121 -3.88 -13.83 5.13
N MET A 122 -4.39 -12.74 4.53
CA MET A 122 -3.93 -11.37 4.81
C MET A 122 -4.17 -10.97 6.27
N ILE A 123 -5.39 -11.18 6.78
CA ILE A 123 -5.71 -10.84 8.18
C ILE A 123 -4.85 -11.67 9.14
N MET A 124 -4.68 -12.96 8.86
CA MET A 124 -3.83 -13.84 9.68
C MET A 124 -2.36 -13.41 9.63
N ALA A 125 -1.84 -13.04 8.47
CA ALA A 125 -0.48 -12.52 8.34
C ALA A 125 -0.28 -11.21 9.13
N VAL A 126 -1.27 -10.31 9.12
CA VAL A 126 -1.25 -9.08 9.94
C VAL A 126 -1.24 -9.40 11.43
N LEU A 127 -2.05 -10.37 11.87
CA LEU A 127 -2.06 -10.79 13.28
C LEU A 127 -0.73 -11.40 13.70
N VAL A 128 -0.13 -12.27 12.88
CA VAL A 128 1.18 -12.86 13.16
C VAL A 128 2.28 -11.79 13.22
N ALA A 129 2.31 -10.88 12.24
CA ALA A 129 3.26 -9.77 12.23
C ALA A 129 3.06 -8.84 13.44
N GLY A 130 1.82 -8.53 13.81
CA GLY A 130 1.47 -7.72 14.98
C GLY A 130 1.88 -8.38 16.29
N CYS A 131 1.65 -9.68 16.44
CA CYS A 131 2.11 -10.45 17.60
C CYS A 131 3.64 -10.45 17.70
N ALA A 132 4.36 -10.68 16.60
CA ALA A 132 5.82 -10.61 16.59
C ALA A 132 6.31 -9.20 16.93
N GLY A 133 5.66 -8.17 16.39
CA GLY A 133 5.90 -6.76 16.73
C GLY A 133 5.68 -6.44 18.20
N ALA A 134 4.59 -6.92 18.80
CA ALA A 134 4.31 -6.73 20.22
C ALA A 134 5.34 -7.45 21.10
N LEU A 135 5.73 -8.67 20.72
CA LEU A 135 6.66 -9.49 21.49
C LEU A 135 8.10 -8.94 21.45
N LEU A 136 8.52 -8.33 20.34
CA LEU A 136 9.81 -7.64 20.19
C LEU A 136 9.77 -6.18 20.69
N GLY A 137 8.62 -5.51 20.59
CA GLY A 137 8.39 -4.13 21.03
C GLY A 137 8.25 -3.97 22.54
N ALA A 138 7.65 -4.95 23.22
CA ALA A 138 7.50 -4.96 24.67
C ALA A 138 8.84 -4.90 25.44
N PRO A 139 9.88 -5.69 25.12
CA PRO A 139 11.17 -5.61 25.81
C PRO A 139 11.94 -4.33 25.49
N THR A 140 11.81 -3.76 24.28
CA THR A 140 12.47 -2.49 23.92
C THR A 140 11.90 -1.29 24.69
N LEU A 141 10.61 -1.32 25.04
CA LEU A 141 9.98 -0.29 25.86
C LEU A 141 10.42 -0.35 27.34
N ARG A 142 10.79 -1.53 27.85
CA ARG A 142 11.21 -1.76 29.24
C ARG A 142 12.63 -1.31 29.55
N LEU A 143 13.45 -0.96 28.55
CA LEU A 143 14.88 -0.67 28.72
C LEU A 143 15.24 0.81 28.87
N ARG A 144 14.28 1.74 28.90
CA ARG A 144 14.55 3.19 29.04
C ARG A 144 14.38 3.76 30.46
N GLY A 145 13.94 2.97 31.42
CA GLY A 145 13.69 3.42 32.80
C GLY A 145 14.87 3.17 33.75
N ASP A 146 15.14 1.92 34.10
CA ASP A 146 16.00 1.61 35.26
C ASP A 146 17.51 1.66 34.99
N TYR A 147 17.95 1.56 33.73
CA TYR A 147 19.38 1.64 33.37
C TYR A 147 19.88 3.06 33.11
N LEU A 148 18.97 4.01 32.87
CA LEU A 148 19.32 5.43 32.71
C LEU A 148 19.43 6.13 34.07
N ALA A 149 18.71 5.65 35.08
CA ALA A 149 18.77 6.11 36.47
C ALA A 149 19.94 5.52 37.27
N LEU A 150 20.58 4.43 36.80
CA LEU A 150 21.70 3.76 37.48
C LEU A 150 23.07 4.29 37.06
N VAL A 151 23.13 5.15 36.03
CA VAL A 151 24.38 5.69 35.47
C VAL A 151 24.54 7.21 35.70
N THR A 152 23.72 7.76 36.60
CA THR A 152 23.85 9.09 37.20
C THR A 152 24.04 8.95 38.70
#